data_AF-A0A954P8P9-F1
#
_entry.id   AF-A0A954P8P9-F1
#
_cell.length_a   1.000
_cell.length_b   1.000
_cell.length_c   1.000
_cell.angle_alpha   90.00
_cell.angle_beta   90.00
_cell.angle_gamma   90.00
#
_symmetry.space_group_name_H-M   'P 1'
#
loop_
_entity.id
_entity.type
_entity.pdbx_description
1 polymer ?
#
loop_
_entity_poly.entity_id
_entity_poly.type
_entity_poly.pdbx_seq_one_letter_code
_entity_poly.pdbx_strand_id
1 'polypeptide(L)'
;SGIPPAKWPVPKAAATFGYTSREVAGTEGSRRGRSSKPRRAYVIDDDEALWVMQIFDWWVRDEWPISRIIRELTKRSAPKDHRSTTSSWSRGPVLNVLQNTKYIGIWPWGENENVRDPETGTIRQEPRSDEECGQWTRHLPHLALIDEETFRLAQQRIEVNAEKCAAHRSANGRLNGSRQGDASPRHLLSGLIQCEECGRTFHVGGTHGRYLFCPGSRQGSCSCSTQLRRDRAERMILDEIGRRMIDDPAWLDAVWDSCRQAWRQAAEQIPQEIAAVERVLDERRKAVERLVDLAEQGTAVPELSDRLHQRRQEVQELVQRIDQLRRSQGNPGPEPTLDNVREQLAKLGQLLASDAPAAAGALRKLVGGQIVVREIRREGRSRHYLQGHFSIRTSRVADALLPGDRRDPVTKEDEPEEQIVIDFVEPDPLAAESDQAKAMYDEGLLSVEIAERMKCSKSKVTKLIKRWFESRGLPVPDGRSRRGTLDRGQRIDPLYQQLADQVKACAEEGLLFAEIAGQLGCDRNTVTSAWVYWHESRSLPIPDGRSRRKNLSRKSRSPSALPDP
;
A
#
# COMPACT_ATOMS: atom_id res chain seq x y z
N SER A 1 -24.33 17.31 46.27
CA SER A 1 -24.16 15.89 45.91
C SER A 1 -22.76 15.72 45.33
N GLY A 2 -21.84 15.25 46.17
CA GLY A 2 -20.40 15.27 45.89
C GLY A 2 -20.02 14.38 44.72
N ILE A 3 -19.36 14.98 43.73
CA ILE A 3 -18.61 14.29 42.68
C ILE A 3 -17.46 13.55 43.37
N PRO A 4 -17.33 12.22 43.24
CA PRO A 4 -16.20 11.52 43.81
C PRO A 4 -14.91 12.00 43.12
N PRO A 5 -13.82 12.26 43.86
CA PRO A 5 -12.58 12.72 43.25
C PRO A 5 -12.05 11.65 42.30
N ALA A 6 -11.64 12.09 41.11
CA ALA A 6 -10.92 11.27 40.15
C ALA A 6 -9.74 10.58 40.86
N LYS A 7 -9.78 9.24 40.93
CA LYS A 7 -8.67 8.44 41.44
C LYS A 7 -7.50 8.62 40.49
N TRP A 8 -6.51 9.40 40.91
CA TRP A 8 -5.20 9.45 40.27
C TRP A 8 -4.63 8.02 40.23
N PRO A 9 -4.12 7.53 39.09
CA PRO A 9 -3.56 6.19 39.01
C PRO A 9 -2.37 6.07 39.95
N VAL A 10 -2.49 5.19 40.94
CA VAL A 10 -1.40 4.81 41.83
C VAL A 10 -0.28 4.23 40.96
N PRO A 11 1.00 4.64 41.12
CA PRO A 11 2.10 4.10 40.33
C PRO A 11 2.13 2.58 40.39
N LYS A 12 1.89 1.93 39.24
CA LYS A 12 1.85 0.47 39.11
C LYS A 12 3.25 -0.06 39.41
N ALA A 13 3.41 -0.74 40.54
CA ALA A 13 4.68 -1.39 40.82
C ALA A 13 4.81 -2.66 39.99
N ALA A 14 6.05 -2.93 39.56
CA ALA A 14 6.41 -3.97 38.60
C ALA A 14 5.79 -5.34 38.92
N ALA A 15 4.61 -5.59 38.38
CA ALA A 15 3.90 -6.86 38.43
C ALA A 15 3.61 -7.32 37.00
N THR A 16 3.50 -8.64 36.84
CA THR A 16 3.09 -9.27 35.58
C THR A 16 1.66 -8.82 35.22
N PHE A 17 1.39 -8.62 33.93
CA PHE A 17 0.03 -8.34 33.42
C PHE A 17 -1.03 -9.26 34.05
N GLY A 18 -2.17 -8.71 34.49
CA GLY A 18 -3.20 -9.44 35.26
C GLY A 18 -3.02 -9.40 36.77
N TYR A 19 -1.89 -8.88 37.26
CA TYR A 19 -1.59 -8.77 38.68
C TYR A 19 -1.08 -7.38 39.05
N THR A 20 -1.37 -6.97 40.28
CA THR A 20 -0.80 -5.79 40.92
C THR A 20 -0.16 -6.15 42.25
N SER A 21 0.47 -5.18 42.91
CA SER A 21 1.02 -5.40 44.25
C SER A 21 0.53 -4.36 45.25
N ARG A 22 -0.02 -4.84 46.36
CA ARG A 22 -0.56 -4.03 47.45
C ARG A 22 0.34 -4.14 48.67
N GLU A 23 0.48 -3.04 49.40
CA GLU A 23 1.20 -3.03 50.67
C GLU A 23 0.42 -3.79 51.74
N VAL A 24 1.12 -4.62 52.52
CA VAL A 24 0.56 -5.37 53.64
C VAL A 24 0.71 -4.51 54.89
N ALA A 25 -0.40 -3.95 55.35
CA ALA A 25 -0.46 -3.09 56.52
C ALA A 25 0.11 -3.80 57.77
N GLY A 26 0.85 -3.07 58.61
CA GLY A 26 1.44 -3.59 59.85
C GLY A 26 2.76 -4.35 59.68
N THR A 27 3.33 -4.38 58.46
CA THR A 27 4.64 -5.00 58.21
C THR A 27 5.81 -4.01 58.19
N GLU A 28 5.57 -2.73 58.48
CA GLU A 28 6.61 -1.69 58.50
C GLU A 28 7.72 -2.05 59.50
N GLY A 29 7.39 -2.64 60.66
CA GLY A 29 8.38 -3.03 61.67
C GLY A 29 9.27 -4.25 61.33
N SER A 30 9.01 -4.95 60.22
CA SER A 30 9.65 -6.26 59.93
C SER A 30 11.04 -6.18 59.27
N ARG A 31 11.55 -4.98 58.96
CA ARG A 31 12.86 -4.76 58.31
C ARG A 31 13.72 -3.80 59.14
N ARG A 32 15.02 -4.11 59.29
CA ARG A 32 15.99 -3.20 59.93
C ARG A 32 16.15 -1.92 59.09
N GLY A 33 15.81 -0.76 59.65
CA GLY A 33 16.02 0.56 59.05
C GLY A 33 15.02 1.61 59.56
N ARG A 34 15.42 2.89 59.64
CA ARG A 34 14.64 4.03 60.20
C ARG A 34 13.40 4.41 59.35
N SER A 35 13.20 3.77 58.19
CA SER A 35 12.15 4.04 57.20
C SER A 35 11.77 2.77 56.41
N SER A 36 11.51 1.68 57.13
CA SER A 36 11.17 0.38 56.55
C SER A 36 9.80 0.42 55.86
N LYS A 37 9.83 0.36 54.52
CA LYS A 37 8.63 0.23 53.70
C LYS A 37 7.89 -1.08 54.01
N PRO A 38 6.54 -1.08 54.03
CA PRO A 38 5.76 -2.29 54.21
C PRO A 38 6.08 -3.34 53.14
N ARG A 39 5.93 -4.61 53.51
CA ARG A 39 6.00 -5.73 52.57
C ARG A 39 4.88 -5.59 51.55
N ARG A 40 5.14 -6.03 50.32
CA ARG A 40 4.14 -6.04 49.23
C ARG A 40 3.70 -7.47 48.98
N ALA A 41 2.39 -7.66 48.84
CA ALA A 41 1.79 -8.91 48.40
C ALA A 41 1.23 -8.74 46.98
N TYR A 42 1.27 -9.81 46.20
CA TYR A 42 0.62 -9.84 44.89
C TYR A 42 -0.88 -9.98 45.08
N VAL A 43 -1.65 -9.25 44.27
CA VAL A 43 -3.11 -9.27 44.24
C VAL A 43 -3.54 -9.32 42.78
N ILE A 44 -4.65 -9.99 42.50
CA ILE A 44 -5.26 -9.99 41.16
C ILE A 44 -5.71 -8.57 40.82
N ASP A 45 -5.40 -8.13 39.60
CA ASP A 45 -5.94 -6.89 39.02
C ASP A 45 -7.16 -7.28 38.18
N ASP A 46 -8.36 -7.10 38.72
CA ASP A 46 -9.61 -7.59 38.12
C ASP A 46 -9.79 -7.12 36.67
N ASP A 47 -9.40 -5.88 36.35
CA ASP A 47 -9.54 -5.32 35.01
C ASP A 47 -8.62 -6.02 34.00
N GLU A 48 -7.36 -6.28 34.37
CA GLU A 48 -6.41 -6.98 33.49
C GLU A 48 -6.62 -8.49 33.47
N ALA A 49 -7.06 -9.07 34.59
CA ALA A 49 -7.33 -10.50 34.73
C ALA A 49 -8.42 -10.95 33.75
N LEU A 50 -9.47 -10.14 33.57
CA LEU A 50 -10.52 -10.39 32.57
C LEU A 50 -9.94 -10.53 31.15
N TRP A 51 -8.94 -9.72 30.78
CA TRP A 51 -8.29 -9.83 29.48
C TRP A 51 -7.45 -11.09 29.36
N VAL A 52 -6.74 -11.49 30.41
CA VAL A 52 -5.99 -12.75 30.44
C VAL A 52 -6.95 -13.92 30.21
N MET A 53 -8.02 -14.02 31.00
CA MET A 53 -9.04 -15.06 30.88
C MET A 53 -9.65 -15.08 29.47
N GLN A 54 -9.99 -13.91 28.93
CA GLN A 54 -10.56 -13.80 27.59
C GLN A 54 -9.59 -14.26 26.49
N ILE A 55 -8.28 -13.98 26.62
CA ILE A 55 -7.25 -14.45 25.68
C ILE A 55 -7.17 -15.98 25.69
N PHE A 56 -7.23 -16.60 26.87
CA PHE A 56 -7.25 -18.06 26.98
C PHE A 56 -8.53 -18.65 26.39
N ASP A 57 -9.70 -18.07 26.67
CA ASP A 57 -10.97 -18.50 26.06
C ASP A 57 -10.94 -18.39 24.53
N TRP A 58 -10.47 -17.27 23.98
CA TRP A 58 -10.34 -17.12 22.53
C TRP A 58 -9.37 -18.14 21.93
N TRP A 59 -8.29 -18.47 22.64
CA TRP A 59 -7.27 -19.41 22.14
C TRP A 59 -7.69 -20.88 22.27
N VAL A 60 -8.28 -21.27 23.39
CA VAL A 60 -8.58 -22.68 23.69
C VAL A 60 -10.00 -23.03 23.28
N ARG A 61 -11.00 -22.25 23.72
CA ARG A 61 -12.42 -22.56 23.51
C ARG A 61 -12.90 -22.18 22.11
N ASP A 62 -12.61 -20.95 21.68
CA ASP A 62 -13.08 -20.47 20.38
C ASP A 62 -12.12 -20.83 19.24
N GLU A 63 -10.96 -21.39 19.57
CA GLU A 63 -9.91 -21.78 18.64
C GLU A 63 -9.46 -20.65 17.69
N TRP A 64 -9.49 -19.39 18.15
CA TRP A 64 -9.04 -18.27 17.31
C TRP A 64 -7.55 -18.37 17.02
N PRO A 65 -7.11 -18.00 15.79
CA PRO A 65 -5.69 -17.84 15.51
C PRO A 65 -5.13 -16.61 16.24
N ILE A 66 -3.85 -16.64 16.62
CA ILE A 66 -3.17 -15.54 17.33
C ILE A 66 -3.33 -14.19 16.59
N SER A 67 -3.30 -14.20 15.25
CA SER A 67 -3.49 -13.00 14.44
C SER A 67 -4.86 -12.33 14.65
N ARG A 68 -5.91 -13.13 14.84
CA ARG A 68 -7.26 -12.63 15.15
C ARG A 68 -7.32 -12.06 16.56
N ILE A 69 -6.71 -12.75 17.53
CA ILE A 69 -6.60 -12.29 18.93
C ILE A 69 -5.89 -10.93 18.99
N ILE A 70 -4.74 -10.79 18.33
CA ILE A 70 -4.00 -9.51 18.25
C ILE A 70 -4.88 -8.39 17.69
N ARG A 71 -5.58 -8.67 16.58
CA ARG A 71 -6.45 -7.69 15.93
C ARG A 71 -7.58 -7.24 16.85
N GLU A 72 -8.20 -8.18 17.56
CA GLU A 72 -9.30 -7.88 18.47
C GLU A 72 -8.82 -7.10 19.69
N LEU A 73 -7.70 -7.52 20.31
CA LEU A 73 -7.08 -6.80 21.43
C LEU A 73 -6.70 -5.37 21.06
N THR A 74 -6.09 -5.18 19.90
CA THR A 74 -5.69 -3.86 19.40
C THR A 74 -6.90 -2.99 19.09
N LYS A 75 -7.92 -3.56 18.43
CA LYS A 75 -9.17 -2.84 18.10
C LYS A 75 -9.91 -2.39 19.36
N ARG A 76 -9.94 -3.22 20.41
CA ARG A 76 -10.57 -2.89 21.70
C ARG A 76 -9.67 -2.07 22.63
N SER A 77 -8.46 -1.71 22.20
CA SER A 77 -7.47 -0.98 23.01
C SER A 77 -7.23 -1.64 24.38
N ALA A 78 -7.11 -2.98 24.38
CA ALA A 78 -6.87 -3.75 25.60
C ALA A 78 -5.57 -3.29 26.28
N PRO A 79 -5.57 -3.16 27.63
CA PRO A 79 -4.39 -2.73 28.39
C PRO A 79 -3.23 -3.69 28.18
N LYS A 80 -2.01 -3.22 28.40
CA LYS A 80 -0.79 -4.00 28.22
C LYS A 80 0.08 -3.90 29.46
N ASP A 81 1.04 -4.82 29.56
CA ASP A 81 2.10 -4.73 30.56
C ASP A 81 2.77 -3.35 30.51
N HIS A 82 2.96 -2.75 31.69
CA HIS A 82 3.59 -1.44 31.89
C HIS A 82 4.96 -1.27 31.20
N ARG A 83 5.66 -2.36 30.89
CA ARG A 83 6.93 -2.37 30.16
C ARG A 83 6.78 -2.21 28.66
N SER A 84 5.56 -2.31 28.14
CA SER A 84 5.31 -2.21 26.70
C SER A 84 5.27 -0.76 26.25
N THR A 85 6.13 -0.41 25.29
CA THR A 85 6.23 0.95 24.72
C THR A 85 5.31 1.19 23.53
N THR A 86 4.67 0.14 22.99
CA THR A 86 3.82 0.22 21.80
C THR A 86 2.34 0.06 22.17
N SER A 87 1.46 0.84 21.55
CA SER A 87 0.01 0.73 21.75
C SER A 87 -0.60 -0.54 21.17
N SER A 88 -0.12 -1.02 20.03
CA SER A 88 -0.64 -2.24 19.38
C SER A 88 -0.15 -3.53 20.05
N TRP A 89 -1.01 -4.55 20.09
CA TRP A 89 -0.61 -5.90 20.49
C TRP A 89 0.22 -6.57 19.38
N SER A 90 1.10 -7.49 19.74
CA SER A 90 1.91 -8.27 18.81
C SER A 90 1.99 -9.73 19.25
N ARG A 91 2.57 -10.59 18.40
CA ARG A 91 2.62 -12.04 18.65
C ARG A 91 3.35 -12.41 19.94
N GLY A 92 4.47 -11.75 20.23
CA GLY A 92 5.28 -12.02 21.42
C GLY A 92 4.50 -11.83 22.72
N PRO A 93 3.93 -10.64 22.99
CA PRO A 93 3.09 -10.40 24.17
C PRO A 93 1.92 -11.37 24.33
N VAL A 94 1.20 -11.73 23.25
CA VAL A 94 0.11 -12.71 23.35
C VAL A 94 0.63 -14.10 23.73
N LEU A 95 1.74 -14.55 23.13
CA LEU A 95 2.37 -15.81 23.50
C LEU A 95 2.89 -15.80 24.94
N ASN A 96 3.50 -14.69 25.38
CA ASN A 96 3.94 -14.52 26.75
C ASN A 96 2.77 -14.64 27.73
N VAL A 97 1.57 -14.14 27.39
CA VAL A 97 0.37 -14.37 28.22
C VAL A 97 0.01 -15.85 28.24
N LEU A 98 -0.09 -16.49 27.08
CA LEU A 98 -0.50 -17.89 26.98
C LEU A 98 0.49 -18.87 27.63
N GLN A 99 1.79 -18.56 27.69
CA GLN A 99 2.85 -19.44 28.20
C GLN A 99 3.20 -19.21 29.68
N ASN A 100 2.66 -18.16 30.30
CA ASN A 100 3.08 -17.78 31.65
C ASN A 100 2.39 -18.62 32.72
N THR A 101 3.19 -19.43 33.42
CA THR A 101 2.76 -20.35 34.49
C THR A 101 2.21 -19.65 35.73
N LYS A 102 2.43 -18.33 35.88
CA LYS A 102 1.85 -17.56 37.00
C LYS A 102 0.33 -17.58 36.99
N TYR A 103 -0.30 -17.70 35.82
CA TYR A 103 -1.75 -17.72 35.68
C TYR A 103 -2.41 -19.01 36.19
N ILE A 104 -1.63 -20.07 36.40
CA ILE A 104 -2.07 -21.29 37.11
C ILE A 104 -1.56 -21.33 38.57
N GLY A 105 -1.04 -20.21 39.08
CA GLY A 105 -0.56 -20.11 40.45
C GLY A 105 0.87 -20.62 40.66
N ILE A 106 1.65 -20.88 39.61
CA ILE A 106 3.06 -21.29 39.73
C ILE A 106 3.96 -20.09 39.45
N TRP A 107 4.73 -19.65 40.45
CA TRP A 107 5.54 -18.43 40.39
C TRP A 107 7.03 -18.77 40.51
N PRO A 108 7.71 -19.08 39.39
CA PRO A 108 9.15 -19.31 39.41
C PRO A 108 9.89 -18.00 39.70
N TRP A 109 11.04 -18.11 40.37
CA TRP A 109 11.93 -16.98 40.64
C TRP A 109 13.37 -17.36 40.35
N GLY A 110 14.11 -16.45 39.72
CA GLY A 110 15.53 -16.65 39.45
C GLY A 110 15.83 -17.67 38.35
N GLU A 111 14.98 -17.75 37.32
CA GLU A 111 15.15 -18.68 36.17
C GLU A 111 16.43 -18.45 35.38
N ASN A 112 17.00 -17.23 35.44
CA ASN A 112 18.25 -16.89 34.78
C ASN A 112 19.23 -16.27 35.79
N GLU A 113 20.52 -16.47 35.55
CA GLU A 113 21.59 -15.81 36.26
C GLU A 113 22.52 -15.03 35.32
N ASN A 114 23.14 -13.99 35.87
CA ASN A 114 24.09 -13.17 35.16
C ASN A 114 25.49 -13.80 35.29
N VAL A 115 25.97 -14.42 34.23
CA VAL A 115 27.31 -14.99 34.14
C VAL A 115 28.23 -13.94 33.50
N ARG A 116 29.33 -13.61 34.18
CA ARG A 116 30.33 -12.67 33.66
C ARG A 116 31.49 -13.44 33.02
N ASP A 117 31.76 -13.13 31.78
CA ASP A 117 32.93 -13.63 31.05
C ASP A 117 34.21 -13.10 31.73
N PRO A 118 35.11 -13.99 32.20
CA PRO A 118 36.32 -13.58 32.90
C PRO A 118 37.33 -12.83 32.02
N GLU A 119 37.37 -13.12 30.71
CA GLU A 119 38.36 -12.55 29.79
C GLU A 119 37.86 -11.26 29.14
N THR A 120 36.58 -11.23 28.74
CA THR A 120 35.99 -10.06 28.06
C THR A 120 35.30 -9.09 29.01
N GLY A 121 35.02 -9.52 30.25
CA GLY A 121 34.26 -8.75 31.23
C GLY A 121 32.77 -8.61 30.89
N THR A 122 32.32 -9.21 29.78
CA THR A 122 30.94 -9.13 29.27
C THR A 122 30.00 -9.93 30.15
N ILE A 123 28.83 -9.38 30.48
CA ILE A 123 27.81 -10.08 31.26
C ILE A 123 26.77 -10.67 30.31
N ARG A 124 26.49 -11.97 30.46
CA ARG A 124 25.44 -12.69 29.72
C ARG A 124 24.45 -13.30 30.72
N GLN A 125 23.22 -13.49 30.26
CA GLN A 125 22.22 -14.22 31.03
C GLN A 125 22.17 -15.66 30.55
N GLU A 126 22.33 -16.58 31.50
CA GLU A 126 22.22 -18.01 31.25
C GLU A 126 21.07 -18.60 32.09
N PRO A 127 20.31 -19.56 31.55
CA PRO A 127 19.26 -20.24 32.30
C PRO A 127 19.87 -21.08 33.42
N ARG A 128 19.24 -21.06 34.59
CA ARG A 128 19.60 -21.96 35.70
C ARG A 128 19.10 -23.37 35.45
N SER A 129 19.63 -24.32 36.21
CA SER A 129 19.14 -25.70 36.19
C SER A 129 17.68 -25.79 36.68
N ASP A 130 16.94 -26.78 36.18
CA ASP A 130 15.53 -26.99 36.57
C ASP A 130 15.39 -27.28 38.07
N GLU A 131 16.37 -27.97 38.67
CA GLU A 131 16.42 -28.28 40.11
C GLU A 131 16.54 -27.00 40.96
N GLU A 132 17.42 -26.08 40.57
CA GLU A 132 17.55 -24.78 41.23
C GLU A 132 16.30 -23.93 41.03
N CYS A 133 15.75 -23.89 39.82
CA CYS A 133 14.50 -23.17 39.55
C CYS A 133 13.34 -23.71 40.42
N GLY A 134 13.26 -25.02 40.60
CA GLY A 134 12.29 -25.68 41.48
C GLY A 134 12.41 -25.24 42.93
N GLN A 135 13.63 -25.08 43.46
CA GLN A 135 13.88 -24.64 44.84
C GLN A 135 13.28 -23.25 45.14
N TRP A 136 13.25 -22.37 44.13
CA TRP A 136 12.79 -20.98 44.28
C TRP A 136 11.39 -20.74 43.71
N THR A 137 10.67 -21.81 43.34
CA THR A 137 9.30 -21.72 42.82
C THR A 137 8.27 -21.63 43.94
N ARG A 138 7.36 -20.66 43.85
CA ARG A 138 6.26 -20.46 44.80
C ARG A 138 4.95 -20.93 44.22
N HIS A 139 4.20 -21.73 44.98
CA HIS A 139 2.85 -22.14 44.63
C HIS A 139 1.83 -21.24 45.33
N LEU A 140 1.07 -20.47 44.55
CA LEU A 140 0.08 -19.49 44.98
C LEU A 140 -1.26 -19.76 44.27
N PRO A 141 -1.96 -20.87 44.57
CA PRO A 141 -3.20 -21.26 43.88
C PRO A 141 -4.33 -20.24 44.05
N HIS A 142 -4.33 -19.47 45.16
CA HIS A 142 -5.28 -18.37 45.39
C HIS A 142 -5.10 -17.17 44.43
N LEU A 143 -4.01 -17.15 43.64
CA LEU A 143 -3.77 -16.16 42.59
C LEU A 143 -3.94 -16.75 41.18
N ALA A 144 -4.39 -18.01 41.05
CA ALA A 144 -4.63 -18.61 39.75
C ALA A 144 -5.83 -17.92 39.07
N LEU A 145 -5.66 -17.57 37.79
CA LEU A 145 -6.70 -17.01 36.93
C LEU A 145 -7.30 -18.07 35.99
N ILE A 146 -6.50 -19.09 35.66
CA ILE A 146 -6.82 -20.14 34.69
C ILE A 146 -6.62 -21.48 35.40
N ASP A 147 -7.47 -22.46 35.10
CA ASP A 147 -7.29 -23.83 35.57
C ASP A 147 -6.15 -24.54 34.82
N GLU A 148 -5.61 -25.58 35.44
CA GLU A 148 -4.46 -26.32 34.89
C GLU A 148 -4.79 -27.03 33.56
N GLU A 149 -6.04 -27.45 33.36
CA GLU A 149 -6.47 -28.11 32.14
C GLU A 149 -6.50 -27.13 30.95
N THR A 150 -7.10 -25.95 31.11
CA THR A 150 -7.11 -24.89 30.09
C THR A 150 -5.69 -24.45 29.72
N PHE A 151 -4.80 -24.30 30.70
CA PHE A 151 -3.40 -23.95 30.44
C PHE A 151 -2.65 -25.03 29.66
N ARG A 152 -2.83 -26.30 30.03
CA ARG A 152 -2.26 -27.46 29.32
C ARG A 152 -2.74 -27.51 27.87
N LEU A 153 -4.05 -27.33 27.62
CA LEU A 153 -4.61 -27.27 26.25
C LEU A 153 -4.02 -26.10 25.45
N ALA A 154 -3.80 -24.95 26.09
CA ALA A 154 -3.15 -23.81 25.45
C ALA A 154 -1.71 -24.13 25.02
N GLN A 155 -0.91 -24.77 25.88
CA GLN A 155 0.47 -25.18 25.56
C GLN A 155 0.49 -26.22 24.43
N GLN A 156 -0.37 -27.25 24.50
CA GLN A 156 -0.46 -28.26 23.45
C GLN A 156 -0.75 -27.64 22.08
N ARG A 157 -1.66 -26.67 22.02
CA ARG A 157 -1.97 -25.96 20.77
C ARG A 157 -0.81 -25.10 20.28
N ILE A 158 -0.03 -24.50 21.18
CA ILE A 158 1.18 -23.76 20.82
C ILE A 158 2.23 -24.70 20.23
N GLU A 159 2.44 -25.86 20.84
CA GLU A 159 3.38 -26.89 20.40
C GLU A 159 3.01 -27.46 19.03
N VAL A 160 1.76 -27.89 18.84
CA VAL A 160 1.24 -28.34 17.53
C VAL A 160 1.46 -27.28 16.44
N ASN A 161 1.28 -26.00 16.77
CA ASN A 161 1.55 -24.92 15.82
C ASN A 161 3.05 -24.68 15.59
N ALA A 162 3.90 -24.94 16.58
CA ALA A 162 5.35 -24.87 16.44
C ALA A 162 5.88 -26.01 15.57
N GLU A 163 5.38 -27.23 15.75
CA GLU A 163 5.72 -28.43 14.95
C GLU A 163 5.39 -28.24 13.47
N LYS A 164 4.18 -27.72 13.16
CA LYS A 164 3.79 -27.37 11.78
C LYS A 164 4.78 -26.42 11.10
N CYS A 165 5.47 -25.60 11.88
CA CYS A 165 6.47 -24.65 11.40
C CYS A 165 7.92 -25.17 11.51
N ALA A 166 8.15 -26.34 12.14
CA ALA A 166 9.49 -26.87 12.40
C ALA A 166 10.25 -27.17 11.10
N ALA A 167 9.58 -27.72 10.08
CA ALA A 167 10.15 -27.95 8.75
C ALA A 167 10.65 -26.67 8.06
N HIS A 168 10.19 -25.51 8.50
CA HIS A 168 10.59 -24.21 7.97
C HIS A 168 11.56 -23.45 8.90
N ARG A 169 12.07 -24.09 9.97
CA ARG A 169 13.06 -23.49 10.87
C ARG A 169 14.45 -24.08 10.61
N SER A 170 15.48 -23.25 10.73
CA SER A 170 16.88 -23.66 10.73
C SER A 170 17.25 -24.30 12.08
N ALA A 171 18.42 -24.95 12.13
CA ALA A 171 18.96 -25.60 13.34
C ALA A 171 19.06 -24.67 14.56
N ASN A 172 19.15 -23.35 14.36
CA ASN A 172 19.15 -22.33 15.41
C ASN A 172 17.73 -21.83 15.80
N GLY A 173 16.67 -22.54 15.41
CA GLY A 173 15.28 -22.22 15.73
C GLY A 173 14.66 -21.05 14.97
N ARG A 174 15.42 -20.35 14.11
CA ARG A 174 14.92 -19.23 13.29
C ARG A 174 14.17 -19.76 12.07
N LEU A 175 13.16 -19.04 11.57
CA LEU A 175 12.55 -19.38 10.28
C LEU A 175 13.58 -19.24 9.14
N ASN A 176 13.68 -20.27 8.29
CA ASN A 176 14.45 -20.28 7.06
C ASN A 176 13.99 -19.12 6.18
N GLY A 177 14.81 -18.06 6.07
CA GLY A 177 14.52 -16.87 5.26
C GLY A 177 14.63 -15.52 5.98
N SER A 178 14.75 -15.50 7.31
CA SER A 178 15.02 -14.26 8.07
C SER A 178 16.49 -14.13 8.46
N ARG A 179 17.38 -14.02 7.45
CA ARG A 179 18.69 -13.39 7.66
C ARG A 179 18.44 -11.90 7.96
N GLN A 180 18.48 -11.55 9.24
CA GLN A 180 18.68 -10.17 9.67
C GLN A 180 20.18 -9.94 9.51
N GLY A 181 20.60 -9.32 8.41
CA GLY A 181 22.03 -9.15 8.15
C GLY A 181 22.36 -8.53 6.80
N ASP A 182 21.61 -8.83 5.74
CA ASP A 182 21.86 -8.17 4.46
C ASP A 182 21.06 -6.87 4.38
N ALA A 183 21.78 -5.75 4.42
CA ALA A 183 21.30 -4.42 4.06
C ALA A 183 20.81 -4.33 2.60
N SER A 184 20.96 -5.41 1.82
CA SER A 184 20.55 -5.53 0.44
C SER A 184 19.01 -5.63 0.31
N PRO A 185 18.39 -4.76 -0.50
CA PRO A 185 16.97 -4.88 -0.84
C PRO A 185 16.64 -6.25 -1.42
N ARG A 186 15.55 -6.87 -0.95
CA ARG A 186 15.11 -8.22 -1.39
C ARG A 186 14.31 -8.21 -2.70
N HIS A 187 13.82 -7.05 -3.09
CA HIS A 187 13.05 -6.77 -4.29
C HIS A 187 13.04 -5.24 -4.52
N LEU A 188 12.62 -4.79 -5.70
CA LEU A 188 12.66 -3.38 -6.11
C LEU A 188 12.00 -2.43 -5.10
N LEU A 189 10.79 -2.78 -4.63
CA LEU A 189 10.03 -1.96 -3.68
C LEU A 189 10.34 -2.22 -2.19
N SER A 190 11.45 -2.90 -1.88
CA SER A 190 11.77 -3.31 -0.51
C SER A 190 11.94 -2.10 0.41
N GLY A 191 11.01 -1.95 1.34
CA GLY A 191 11.02 -0.87 2.31
C GLY A 191 10.65 0.50 1.74
N LEU A 192 10.04 0.57 0.55
CA LEU A 192 9.79 1.83 -0.17
C LEU A 192 8.35 2.33 -0.01
N ILE A 193 7.36 1.43 0.02
CA ILE A 193 5.94 1.78 0.10
C ILE A 193 5.54 2.02 1.56
N GLN A 194 5.02 3.20 1.90
CA GLN A 194 4.60 3.59 3.24
C GLN A 194 3.10 3.93 3.29
N CYS A 195 2.40 3.47 4.32
CA CYS A 195 1.01 3.83 4.55
C CYS A 195 0.88 5.29 5.00
N GLU A 196 0.08 6.10 4.30
CA GLU A 196 -0.23 7.46 4.72
C GLU A 196 -0.92 7.50 6.10
N GLU A 197 -1.86 6.58 6.36
CA GLU A 197 -2.69 6.59 7.57
C GLU A 197 -1.89 6.27 8.85
N CYS A 198 -0.99 5.28 8.81
CA CYS A 198 -0.29 4.81 10.01
C CYS A 198 1.23 4.95 9.95
N GLY A 199 1.80 5.51 8.88
CA GLY A 199 3.24 5.74 8.69
C GLY A 199 4.10 4.48 8.60
N ARG A 200 3.50 3.28 8.60
CA ARG A 200 4.25 2.01 8.56
C ARG A 200 4.51 1.58 7.12
N THR A 201 5.69 1.00 6.90
CA THR A 201 6.08 0.39 5.64
C THR A 201 5.22 -0.83 5.34
N PHE A 202 4.79 -0.98 4.08
CA PHE A 202 4.05 -2.14 3.61
C PHE A 202 4.92 -3.39 3.64
N HIS A 203 4.33 -4.51 4.02
CA HIS A 203 4.99 -5.81 4.04
C HIS A 203 4.60 -6.64 2.81
N VAL A 204 5.52 -7.51 2.37
CA VAL A 204 5.25 -8.50 1.34
C VAL A 204 4.46 -9.67 1.93
N GLY A 205 3.42 -10.13 1.22
CA GLY A 205 2.70 -11.35 1.55
C GLY A 205 1.76 -11.81 0.44
N GLY A 206 0.79 -12.64 0.82
CA GLY A 206 -0.05 -13.38 -0.11
C GLY A 206 0.71 -14.54 -0.77
N THR A 207 0.01 -15.27 -1.65
CA THR A 207 0.55 -16.45 -2.34
C THR A 207 1.77 -16.06 -3.16
N HIS A 208 2.91 -16.72 -2.91
CA HIS A 208 4.21 -16.43 -3.56
C HIS A 208 4.73 -14.99 -3.35
N GLY A 209 4.27 -14.25 -2.33
CA GLY A 209 4.77 -12.90 -2.03
C GLY A 209 4.42 -11.85 -3.09
N ARG A 210 3.30 -12.01 -3.81
CA ARG A 210 2.89 -11.12 -4.91
C ARG A 210 2.23 -9.81 -4.45
N TYR A 211 1.89 -9.68 -3.18
CA TYR A 211 1.12 -8.54 -2.67
C TYR A 211 1.90 -7.78 -1.59
N LEU A 212 1.71 -6.47 -1.59
CA LEU A 212 2.10 -5.54 -0.54
C LEU A 212 0.86 -5.20 0.29
N PHE A 213 0.99 -5.17 1.60
CA PHE A 213 -0.10 -4.84 2.51
C PHE A 213 0.36 -4.03 3.72
N CYS A 214 -0.53 -3.20 4.27
CA CYS A 214 -0.26 -2.47 5.49
C CYS A 214 -0.25 -3.42 6.71
N PRO A 215 0.87 -3.55 7.45
CA PRO A 215 0.93 -4.38 8.65
C PRO A 215 0.04 -3.85 9.78
N GLY A 216 -0.17 -2.53 9.85
CA GLY A 216 -1.09 -1.91 10.80
C GLY A 216 -2.54 -2.40 10.62
N SER A 217 -2.99 -2.56 9.39
CA SER A 217 -4.35 -3.05 9.11
C SER A 217 -4.53 -4.51 9.51
N ARG A 218 -3.52 -5.35 9.26
CA ARG A 218 -3.51 -6.74 9.75
C ARG A 218 -3.55 -6.83 11.28
N GLN A 219 -2.94 -5.87 11.97
CA GLN A 219 -2.96 -5.76 13.43
C GLN A 219 -4.19 -5.06 13.99
N GLY A 220 -5.05 -4.47 13.15
CA GLY A 220 -6.24 -3.73 13.58
C GLY A 220 -5.97 -2.31 14.07
N SER A 221 -4.78 -1.76 13.83
CA SER A 221 -4.40 -0.39 14.22
C SER A 221 -4.46 0.62 13.06
N CYS A 222 -4.98 0.22 11.90
CA CYS A 222 -5.06 1.04 10.69
C CYS A 222 -6.22 0.55 9.81
N SER A 223 -6.91 1.46 9.15
CA SER A 223 -8.08 1.16 8.32
C SER A 223 -7.72 0.76 6.87
N CYS A 224 -6.51 1.09 6.41
CA CYS A 224 -5.99 0.74 5.08
C CYS A 224 -5.89 -0.78 4.84
N SER A 225 -6.95 -1.37 4.33
CA SER A 225 -7.11 -2.83 4.15
C SER A 225 -6.77 -3.32 2.74
N THR A 226 -6.64 -2.39 1.79
CA THR A 226 -6.31 -2.67 0.39
C THR A 226 -4.91 -3.27 0.25
N GLN A 227 -4.83 -4.32 -0.57
CA GLN A 227 -3.57 -4.94 -0.95
C GLN A 227 -3.16 -4.48 -2.34
N LEU A 228 -1.86 -4.22 -2.51
CA LEU A 228 -1.28 -3.77 -3.77
C LEU A 228 -0.49 -4.90 -4.40
N ARG A 229 -0.79 -5.24 -5.65
CA ARG A 229 0.03 -6.19 -6.42
C ARG A 229 1.42 -5.59 -6.65
N ARG A 230 2.47 -6.35 -6.29
CA ARG A 230 3.86 -5.88 -6.34
C ARG A 230 4.30 -5.59 -7.78
N ASP A 231 4.06 -6.52 -8.68
CA ASP A 231 4.35 -6.39 -10.12
C ASP A 231 3.62 -5.19 -10.76
N ARG A 232 2.38 -4.93 -10.34
CA ARG A 232 1.64 -3.74 -10.78
C ARG A 232 2.31 -2.47 -10.28
N ALA A 233 2.63 -2.41 -8.99
CA ALA A 233 3.26 -1.23 -8.40
C ALA A 233 4.60 -0.93 -9.06
N GLU A 234 5.45 -1.95 -9.21
CA GLU A 234 6.77 -1.86 -9.86
C GLU A 234 6.62 -1.29 -11.28
N ARG A 235 5.80 -1.93 -12.12
CA ARG A 235 5.56 -1.46 -13.48
C ARG A 235 5.04 -0.02 -13.53
N MET A 236 3.98 0.30 -12.79
CA MET A 236 3.37 1.64 -12.88
C MET A 236 4.30 2.76 -12.36
N ILE A 237 5.09 2.48 -11.31
CA ILE A 237 6.10 3.43 -10.82
C ILE A 237 7.18 3.64 -11.88
N LEU A 238 7.72 2.56 -12.45
CA LEU A 238 8.77 2.63 -13.46
C LEU A 238 8.28 3.30 -14.75
N ASP A 239 7.07 2.98 -15.20
CA ASP A 239 6.45 3.58 -16.40
C ASP A 239 6.28 5.10 -16.21
N GLU A 240 5.78 5.54 -15.05
CA GLU A 240 5.58 6.97 -14.78
C GLU A 240 6.91 7.72 -14.63
N ILE A 241 7.89 7.12 -13.95
CA ILE A 241 9.26 7.67 -13.88
C ILE A 241 9.83 7.78 -15.29
N GLY A 242 9.81 6.70 -16.07
CA GLY A 242 10.36 6.67 -17.43
C GLY A 242 9.72 7.71 -18.36
N ARG A 243 8.39 7.83 -18.31
CA ARG A 243 7.62 8.83 -19.06
C ARG A 243 8.07 10.25 -18.73
N ARG A 244 8.26 10.59 -17.44
CA ARG A 244 8.74 11.93 -17.07
C ARG A 244 10.20 12.16 -17.46
N MET A 245 11.04 11.12 -17.34
CA MET A 245 12.47 11.24 -17.63
C MET A 245 12.78 11.38 -19.12
N ILE A 246 11.99 10.74 -19.99
CA ILE A 246 12.29 10.62 -21.42
C ILE A 246 11.39 11.52 -22.26
N ASP A 247 10.10 11.62 -21.93
CA ASP A 247 9.10 12.26 -22.80
C ASP A 247 8.88 13.75 -22.50
N ASP A 248 9.42 14.28 -21.40
CA ASP A 248 9.36 15.71 -21.06
C ASP A 248 10.70 16.42 -21.38
N PRO A 249 10.77 17.19 -22.49
CA PRO A 249 11.99 17.90 -22.87
C PRO A 249 12.45 18.93 -21.85
N ALA A 250 11.51 19.62 -21.17
CA ALA A 250 11.86 20.64 -20.18
C ALA A 250 12.50 20.00 -18.94
N TRP A 251 12.00 18.82 -18.55
CA TRP A 251 12.57 18.07 -17.45
C TRP A 251 13.96 17.52 -17.80
N LEU A 252 14.15 17.03 -19.02
CA LEU A 252 15.46 16.58 -19.51
C LEU A 252 16.50 17.71 -19.48
N ASP A 253 16.13 18.90 -19.96
CA ASP A 253 16.99 20.08 -19.92
C ASP A 253 17.36 20.45 -18.47
N ALA A 254 16.39 20.41 -17.55
CA ALA A 254 16.63 20.68 -16.13
C ALA A 254 17.55 19.64 -15.46
N VAL A 255 17.45 18.35 -15.83
CA VAL A 255 18.41 17.32 -15.39
C VAL A 255 19.79 17.56 -15.97
N TRP A 256 19.90 17.92 -17.25
CA TRP A 256 21.18 18.24 -17.86
C TRP A 256 21.86 19.44 -17.18
N ASP A 257 21.11 20.50 -16.89
CA ASP A 257 21.62 21.65 -16.13
C ASP A 257 22.08 21.26 -14.72
N SER A 258 21.31 20.39 -14.04
CA SER A 258 21.68 19.85 -12.73
C SER A 258 22.97 19.02 -12.79
N CYS A 259 23.11 18.15 -13.80
CA CYS A 259 24.34 17.38 -14.06
C CYS A 259 25.53 18.31 -14.30
N ARG A 260 25.37 19.36 -15.12
CA ARG A 260 26.43 20.32 -15.42
C ARG A 260 26.83 21.13 -14.18
N GLN A 261 25.87 21.55 -13.36
CA GLN A 261 26.15 22.24 -12.10
C GLN A 261 26.91 21.34 -11.12
N ALA A 262 26.48 20.09 -10.98
CA ALA A 262 27.12 19.12 -10.10
C ALA A 262 28.52 18.71 -10.61
N TRP A 263 28.74 18.71 -11.92
CA TRP A 263 30.06 18.56 -12.52
C TRP A 263 30.95 19.77 -12.20
N ARG A 264 30.49 21.00 -12.42
CA ARG A 264 31.24 22.23 -12.09
C ARG A 264 31.65 22.29 -10.62
N GLN A 265 30.75 21.92 -9.72
CA GLN A 265 31.06 21.87 -8.30
C GLN A 265 32.23 20.93 -8.00
N ALA A 266 32.25 19.73 -8.59
CA ALA A 266 33.33 18.77 -8.35
C ALA A 266 34.62 19.06 -9.11
N ALA A 267 34.52 19.58 -10.34
CA ALA A 267 35.66 19.87 -11.20
C ALA A 267 36.37 21.17 -10.82
N GLU A 268 35.64 22.18 -10.34
CA GLU A 268 36.17 23.53 -10.09
C GLU A 268 36.10 23.91 -8.61
N GLN A 269 34.93 23.83 -7.97
CA GLN A 269 34.72 24.41 -6.64
C GLN A 269 35.37 23.60 -5.52
N ILE A 270 35.21 22.27 -5.50
CA ILE A 270 35.82 21.39 -4.49
C ILE A 270 37.36 21.50 -4.50
N PRO A 271 38.07 21.42 -5.65
CA PRO A 271 39.52 21.61 -5.65
C PRO A 271 39.96 23.00 -5.15
N GLN A 272 39.21 24.07 -5.45
CA GLN A 272 39.49 25.39 -4.90
C GLN A 272 39.30 25.45 -3.38
N GLU A 273 38.25 24.81 -2.86
CA GLU A 273 38.00 24.71 -1.41
C GLU A 273 39.10 23.88 -0.72
N ILE A 274 39.51 22.74 -1.29
CA ILE A 274 40.63 21.94 -0.79
C ILE A 274 41.89 22.80 -0.72
N ALA A 275 42.24 23.51 -1.79
CA ALA A 275 43.41 24.37 -1.81
C ALA A 275 43.33 25.52 -0.78
N ALA A 276 42.13 26.07 -0.54
CA ALA A 276 41.92 27.09 0.50
C ALA A 276 42.11 26.51 1.91
N VAL A 277 41.52 25.35 2.21
CA VAL A 277 41.64 24.67 3.51
C VAL A 277 43.09 24.19 3.76
N GLU A 278 43.79 23.72 2.72
CA GLU A 278 45.20 23.34 2.79
C GLU A 278 46.11 24.52 3.16
N ARG A 279 45.84 25.73 2.65
CA ARG A 279 46.57 26.95 3.06
C ARG A 279 46.37 27.24 4.54
N VAL A 280 45.13 27.17 5.02
CA VAL A 280 44.82 27.37 6.45
C VAL A 280 45.49 26.29 7.31
N LEU A 281 45.49 25.04 6.86
CA LEU A 281 46.17 23.95 7.55
C LEU A 281 47.67 24.21 7.70
N ASP A 282 48.34 24.69 6.65
CA ASP A 282 49.77 25.04 6.69
C ASP A 282 50.05 26.19 7.68
N GLU A 283 49.21 27.24 7.67
CA GLU A 283 49.30 28.34 8.63
C GLU A 283 49.13 27.86 10.09
N ARG A 284 48.19 26.95 10.35
CA ARG A 284 47.95 26.38 11.68
C ARG A 284 49.08 25.44 12.10
N ARG A 285 49.66 24.64 11.20
CA ARG A 285 50.84 23.81 11.48
C ARG A 285 52.04 24.66 11.87
N LYS A 286 52.35 25.72 11.11
CA LYS A 286 53.39 26.70 11.46
C LYS A 286 53.13 27.38 12.81
N ALA A 287 51.87 27.63 13.16
CA ALA A 287 51.53 28.17 14.48
C ALA A 287 51.78 27.17 15.61
N VAL A 288 51.55 25.87 15.38
CA VAL A 288 51.89 24.81 16.34
C VAL A 288 53.42 24.73 16.51
N GLU A 289 54.18 24.72 15.42
CA GLU A 289 55.66 24.70 15.45
C GLU A 289 56.20 25.86 16.27
N ARG A 290 55.76 27.10 16.00
CA ARG A 290 56.17 28.28 16.78
C ARG A 290 55.87 28.20 18.28
N LEU A 291 54.75 27.58 18.66
CA LEU A 291 54.39 27.39 20.08
C LEU A 291 55.27 26.32 20.74
N VAL A 292 55.66 25.29 19.99
CA VAL A 292 56.60 24.26 20.46
C VAL A 292 58.00 24.84 20.62
N ASP A 293 58.50 25.58 19.62
CA ASP A 293 59.80 26.26 19.68
C ASP A 293 59.90 27.21 20.88
N LEU A 294 58.81 27.94 21.18
CA LEU A 294 58.72 28.82 22.34
C LEU A 294 58.78 28.05 23.67
N ALA A 295 58.18 26.86 23.72
CA ALA A 295 58.24 25.99 24.90
C ALA A 295 59.66 25.44 25.13
N GLU A 296 60.35 25.05 24.06
CA GLU A 296 61.74 24.56 24.11
C GLU A 296 62.72 25.62 24.60
N GLN A 297 62.45 26.90 24.31
CA GLN A 297 63.23 28.04 24.81
C GLN A 297 62.99 28.36 26.30
N GLY A 298 62.17 27.57 27.02
CA GLY A 298 61.95 27.70 28.46
C GLY A 298 61.01 28.83 28.87
N THR A 299 60.23 29.39 27.93
CA THR A 299 59.27 30.45 28.23
C THR A 299 57.97 29.84 28.77
N ALA A 300 57.86 29.74 30.10
CA ALA A 300 56.70 29.16 30.77
C ALA A 300 55.53 30.16 30.85
N VAL A 301 54.70 30.21 29.80
CA VAL A 301 53.40 30.91 29.84
C VAL A 301 52.32 29.90 30.24
N PRO A 302 51.53 30.14 31.31
CA PRO A 302 50.51 29.20 31.78
C PRO A 302 49.50 28.77 30.69
N GLU A 303 49.19 29.68 29.76
CA GLU A 303 48.21 29.48 28.68
C GLU A 303 48.76 28.68 27.48
N LEU A 304 50.06 28.34 27.47
CA LEU A 304 50.73 27.74 26.31
C LEU A 304 50.20 26.32 26.02
N SER A 305 49.96 25.53 27.05
CA SER A 305 49.47 24.15 26.91
C SER A 305 48.06 24.12 26.30
N ASP A 306 47.16 24.97 26.81
CA ASP A 306 45.78 25.10 26.32
C ASP A 306 45.77 25.58 24.87
N ARG A 307 46.59 26.57 24.53
CA ARG A 307 46.68 27.10 23.16
C ARG A 307 47.29 26.09 22.18
N LEU A 308 48.25 25.28 22.62
CA LEU A 308 48.81 24.19 21.83
C LEU A 308 47.77 23.09 21.60
N HIS A 309 47.00 22.72 22.62
CA HIS A 309 45.92 21.75 22.51
C HIS A 309 44.85 22.24 21.52
N GLN A 310 44.39 23.48 21.65
CA GLN A 310 43.43 24.09 20.72
C GLN A 310 43.94 24.08 19.27
N ARG A 311 45.19 24.49 19.03
CA ARG A 311 45.75 24.49 17.67
C ARG A 311 45.91 23.10 17.07
N ARG A 312 46.25 22.10 17.89
CA ARG A 312 46.29 20.69 17.44
C ARG A 312 44.90 20.17 17.09
N GLN A 313 43.88 20.54 17.86
CA GLN A 313 42.49 20.21 17.55
C GLN A 313 42.04 20.84 16.22
N GLU A 314 42.31 22.14 16.01
CA GLU A 314 42.01 22.82 14.74
C GLU A 314 42.72 22.15 13.55
N VAL A 315 43.98 21.74 13.71
CA VAL A 315 44.71 20.98 12.68
C VAL A 315 44.02 19.64 12.38
N GLN A 316 43.56 18.92 13.40
CA GLN A 316 42.85 17.65 13.23
C GLN A 316 41.51 17.85 12.50
N GLU A 317 40.75 18.90 12.86
CA GLU A 317 39.49 19.26 12.21
C GLU A 317 39.69 19.63 10.73
N LEU A 318 40.73 20.41 10.41
CA LEU A 318 41.07 20.79 9.04
C LEU A 318 41.50 19.58 8.20
N VAL A 319 42.27 18.65 8.76
CA VAL A 319 42.64 17.38 8.09
C VAL A 319 41.40 16.54 7.80
N GLN A 320 40.50 16.38 8.77
CA GLN A 320 39.24 15.67 8.57
C GLN A 320 38.37 16.34 7.50
N ARG A 321 38.36 17.68 7.44
CA ARG A 321 37.62 18.43 6.41
C ARG A 321 38.20 18.19 5.01
N ILE A 322 39.53 18.20 4.85
CA ILE A 322 40.20 17.89 3.58
C ILE A 322 39.89 16.46 3.14
N ASP A 323 39.95 15.49 4.05
CA ASP A 323 39.62 14.10 3.75
C ASP A 323 38.15 13.93 3.30
N GLN A 324 37.23 14.67 3.91
CA GLN A 324 35.82 14.70 3.48
C GLN A 324 35.67 15.30 2.07
N LEU A 325 36.32 16.44 1.80
CA LEU A 325 36.26 17.10 0.49
C LEU A 325 36.86 16.24 -0.62
N ARG A 326 38.02 15.61 -0.38
CA ARG A 326 38.66 14.70 -1.34
C ARG A 326 37.81 13.47 -1.65
N ARG A 327 37.12 12.90 -0.65
CA ARG A 327 36.16 11.80 -0.87
C ARG A 327 34.99 12.24 -1.75
N SER A 328 34.51 13.49 -1.59
CA SER A 328 33.40 14.02 -2.39
C SER A 328 33.79 14.46 -3.80
N GLN A 329 35.07 14.82 -4.04
CA GLN A 329 35.57 15.28 -5.33
C GLN A 329 35.43 14.21 -6.42
N GLY A 330 35.83 12.96 -6.10
CA GLY A 330 35.87 11.86 -7.07
C GLY A 330 36.69 12.18 -8.33
N ASN A 331 36.51 11.40 -9.39
CA ASN A 331 36.96 11.77 -10.73
C ASN A 331 35.74 12.30 -11.51
N PRO A 332 35.63 13.62 -11.75
CA PRO A 332 34.44 14.21 -12.35
C PRO A 332 34.23 13.81 -13.82
N GLY A 333 35.24 13.25 -14.50
CA GLY A 333 35.14 12.88 -15.92
C GLY A 333 34.95 14.09 -16.84
N PRO A 334 34.63 13.86 -18.13
CA PRO A 334 34.34 14.94 -19.07
C PRO A 334 33.04 15.68 -18.72
N GLU A 335 32.91 16.95 -19.16
CA GLU A 335 31.69 17.73 -18.97
C GLU A 335 30.48 17.00 -19.61
N PRO A 336 29.35 16.88 -18.89
CA PRO A 336 28.19 16.16 -19.40
C PRO A 336 27.51 16.91 -20.55
N THR A 337 27.43 16.25 -21.71
CA THR A 337 26.62 16.70 -22.85
C THR A 337 25.18 16.19 -22.73
N LEU A 338 24.23 16.84 -23.43
CA LEU A 338 22.83 16.43 -23.43
C LEU A 338 22.65 14.98 -23.92
N ASP A 339 23.39 14.58 -24.96
CA ASP A 339 23.35 13.21 -25.50
C ASP A 339 23.88 12.18 -24.50
N ASN A 340 24.96 12.52 -23.77
CA ASN A 340 25.49 11.65 -22.71
C ASN A 340 24.46 11.48 -21.60
N VAL A 341 23.83 12.57 -21.14
CA VAL A 341 22.77 12.51 -20.12
C VAL A 341 21.60 11.62 -20.58
N ARG A 342 21.17 11.74 -21.84
CA ARG A 342 20.14 10.85 -22.42
C ARG A 342 20.55 9.39 -22.41
N GLU A 343 21.79 9.08 -22.79
CA GLU A 343 22.29 7.70 -22.79
C GLU A 343 22.36 7.13 -21.37
N GLN A 344 22.82 7.93 -20.39
CA GLN A 344 22.87 7.51 -18.99
C GLN A 344 21.47 7.32 -18.39
N LEU A 345 20.51 8.17 -18.74
CA LEU A 345 19.10 7.99 -18.36
C LEU A 345 18.51 6.69 -18.92
N ALA A 346 18.81 6.37 -20.18
CA ALA A 346 18.39 5.10 -20.77
C ALA A 346 19.02 3.88 -20.05
N LYS A 347 20.30 3.95 -19.70
CA LYS A 347 20.99 2.91 -18.89
C LYS A 347 20.37 2.78 -17.50
N LEU A 348 20.04 3.89 -16.86
CA LEU A 348 19.35 3.89 -15.57
C LEU A 348 17.97 3.24 -15.68
N GLY A 349 17.20 3.54 -16.72
CA GLY A 349 15.92 2.88 -17.00
C GLY A 349 16.07 1.35 -17.15
N GLN A 350 17.08 0.89 -17.88
CA GLN A 350 17.39 -0.55 -18.00
C GLN A 350 17.80 -1.18 -16.66
N LEU A 351 18.60 -0.48 -15.85
CA LEU A 351 19.00 -0.94 -14.53
C LEU A 351 17.79 -1.05 -13.59
N LEU A 352 16.90 -0.06 -13.60
CA LEU A 352 15.67 -0.06 -12.79
C LEU A 352 14.70 -1.16 -13.19
N ALA A 353 14.70 -1.58 -14.46
CA ALA A 353 13.93 -2.72 -14.94
C ALA A 353 14.53 -4.09 -14.53
N SER A 354 15.74 -4.12 -13.97
CA SER A 354 16.36 -5.35 -13.48
C SER A 354 16.00 -5.64 -12.01
N ASP A 355 15.88 -6.92 -11.64
CA ASP A 355 15.61 -7.36 -10.26
C ASP A 355 16.83 -7.26 -9.31
N ALA A 356 17.85 -6.47 -9.67
CA ALA A 356 19.09 -6.37 -8.89
C ALA A 356 18.90 -5.53 -7.59
N PRO A 357 19.60 -5.86 -6.49
CA PRO A 357 19.61 -5.01 -5.28
C PRO A 357 20.02 -3.56 -5.55
N ALA A 358 20.88 -3.34 -6.56
CA ALA A 358 21.28 -2.01 -7.02
C ALA A 358 20.09 -1.20 -7.56
N ALA A 359 19.13 -1.83 -8.23
CA ALA A 359 17.94 -1.18 -8.78
C ALA A 359 17.05 -0.61 -7.68
N ALA A 360 16.86 -1.36 -6.59
CA ALA A 360 16.12 -0.89 -5.43
C ALA A 360 16.80 0.28 -4.72
N GLY A 361 18.14 0.26 -4.63
CA GLY A 361 18.93 1.38 -4.10
C GLY A 361 18.80 2.64 -4.96
N ALA A 362 18.92 2.49 -6.28
CA ALA A 362 18.74 3.58 -7.24
C ALA A 362 17.33 4.16 -7.19
N LEU A 363 16.29 3.32 -7.24
CA LEU A 363 14.89 3.76 -7.14
C LEU A 363 14.65 4.55 -5.85
N ARG A 364 15.13 4.03 -4.71
CA ARG A 364 14.99 4.71 -3.41
C ARG A 364 15.61 6.10 -3.41
N LYS A 365 16.79 6.28 -4.01
CA LYS A 365 17.44 7.59 -4.15
C LYS A 365 16.64 8.53 -5.04
N LEU A 366 16.09 8.03 -6.15
CA LEU A 366 15.31 8.81 -7.11
C LEU A 366 14.01 9.36 -6.51
N VAL A 367 13.25 8.54 -5.77
CA VAL A 367 11.93 8.91 -5.24
C VAL A 367 11.98 9.62 -3.87
N GLY A 368 13.16 10.11 -3.46
CA GLY A 368 13.31 10.80 -2.17
C GLY A 368 13.16 9.89 -0.93
N GLY A 369 13.37 8.57 -1.09
CA GLY A 369 13.43 7.61 0.00
C GLY A 369 12.16 6.81 0.26
N GLN A 370 10.98 7.31 -0.09
CA GLN A 370 9.71 6.63 0.16
C GLN A 370 8.58 7.03 -0.79
N ILE A 371 7.65 6.10 -1.01
CA ILE A 371 6.41 6.31 -1.76
C ILE A 371 5.25 6.16 -0.78
N VAL A 372 4.55 7.26 -0.53
CA VAL A 372 3.42 7.31 0.41
C VAL A 372 2.16 6.88 -0.32
N VAL A 373 1.48 5.85 0.19
CA VAL A 373 0.24 5.33 -0.41
C VAL A 373 -0.96 5.62 0.47
N ARG A 374 -2.00 6.16 -0.17
CA ARG A 374 -3.32 6.44 0.42
C ARG A 374 -4.36 5.48 -0.15
N GLU A 375 -5.24 4.95 0.70
CA GLU A 375 -6.37 4.15 0.25
C GLU A 375 -7.50 5.06 -0.26
N ILE A 376 -7.88 4.90 -1.52
CA ILE A 376 -9.03 5.60 -2.12
C ILE A 376 -10.22 4.64 -2.18
N ARG A 377 -11.26 4.97 -1.42
CA ARG A 377 -12.51 4.22 -1.39
C ARG A 377 -13.42 4.68 -2.52
N ARG A 378 -13.99 3.70 -3.23
CA ARG A 378 -14.95 3.94 -4.33
C ARG A 378 -16.34 3.58 -3.84
N GLU A 379 -17.24 4.56 -3.81
CA GLU A 379 -18.64 4.33 -3.45
C GLU A 379 -19.29 3.30 -4.39
N GLY A 380 -20.09 2.38 -3.83
CA GLY A 380 -20.74 1.31 -4.59
C GLY A 380 -19.82 0.20 -5.10
N ARG A 381 -18.51 0.23 -4.82
CA ARG A 381 -17.58 -0.86 -5.20
C ARG A 381 -16.90 -1.50 -4.00
N SER A 382 -16.88 -2.83 -4.00
CA SER A 382 -16.20 -3.64 -2.98
C SER A 382 -14.67 -3.60 -3.05
N ARG A 383 -14.10 -3.17 -4.18
CA ARG A 383 -12.65 -3.09 -4.39
C ARG A 383 -12.19 -1.63 -4.41
N HIS A 384 -11.43 -1.26 -3.40
CA HIS A 384 -10.72 0.01 -3.30
C HIS A 384 -9.34 -0.08 -3.98
N TYR A 385 -8.64 1.04 -4.12
CA TYR A 385 -7.32 1.09 -4.72
C TYR A 385 -6.39 1.98 -3.89
N LEU A 386 -5.08 1.86 -4.13
CA LEU A 386 -4.09 2.73 -3.51
C LEU A 386 -3.65 3.79 -4.51
N GLN A 387 -3.53 5.02 -4.04
CA GLN A 387 -2.92 6.13 -4.75
C GLN A 387 -1.54 6.41 -4.13
N GLY A 388 -0.49 6.28 -4.92
CA GLY A 388 0.89 6.56 -4.52
C GLY A 388 1.26 8.01 -4.77
N HIS A 389 1.99 8.60 -3.83
CA HIS A 389 2.51 9.95 -3.85
C HIS A 389 4.01 9.89 -3.57
N PHE A 390 4.81 10.49 -4.43
CA PHE A 390 6.25 10.67 -4.25
C PHE A 390 6.73 11.84 -5.07
N SER A 391 7.93 12.34 -4.79
CA SER A 391 8.55 13.39 -5.58
C SER A 391 9.84 12.91 -6.24
N ILE A 392 10.15 13.51 -7.38
CA ILE A 392 11.44 13.34 -8.06
C ILE A 392 12.08 14.71 -8.15
N ARG A 393 13.39 14.77 -7.88
CA ARG A 393 14.19 16.00 -7.98
C ARG A 393 15.30 15.80 -9.01
N THR A 394 15.58 16.82 -9.79
CA THR A 394 16.60 16.78 -10.85
C THR A 394 18.00 16.58 -10.28
N SER A 395 18.31 17.11 -9.09
CA SER A 395 19.57 16.89 -8.38
C SER A 395 19.81 15.42 -8.01
N ARG A 396 18.79 14.74 -7.49
CA ARG A 396 18.84 13.31 -7.12
C ARG A 396 19.08 12.43 -8.34
N VAL A 397 18.52 12.82 -9.48
CA VAL A 397 18.75 12.16 -10.76
C VAL A 397 20.19 12.41 -11.21
N ALA A 398 20.67 13.65 -11.18
CA ALA A 398 22.04 13.99 -11.52
C ALA A 398 23.07 13.21 -10.67
N ASP A 399 22.83 13.08 -9.37
CA ASP A 399 23.65 12.27 -8.47
C ASP A 399 23.61 10.77 -8.78
N ALA A 400 22.49 10.26 -9.29
CA ALA A 400 22.37 8.87 -9.72
C ALA A 400 23.11 8.61 -11.05
N LEU A 401 23.28 9.63 -11.90
CA LEU A 401 23.93 9.52 -13.21
C LEU A 401 25.45 9.77 -13.14
N LEU A 402 25.92 10.59 -12.20
CA LEU A 402 27.33 10.95 -12.09
C LEU A 402 28.12 9.98 -11.19
N PRO A 403 29.34 9.59 -11.58
CA PRO A 403 30.18 8.69 -10.79
C PRO A 403 30.70 9.37 -9.51
N GLY A 404 30.50 8.72 -8.37
CA GLY A 404 31.05 9.12 -7.06
C GLY A 404 30.05 8.90 -5.92
N ASP A 405 30.54 8.52 -4.74
CA ASP A 405 29.72 8.43 -3.53
C ASP A 405 29.53 9.85 -2.97
N ARG A 406 28.75 10.65 -3.70
CA ARG A 406 28.37 11.99 -3.29
C ARG A 406 27.36 11.85 -2.16
N ARG A 407 27.76 12.29 -0.96
CA ARG A 407 26.83 12.43 0.16
C ARG A 407 25.63 13.26 -0.27
N ASP A 408 24.47 12.93 0.29
CA ASP A 408 23.20 13.63 0.08
C ASP A 408 23.43 15.13 -0.12
N PRO A 409 23.02 15.70 -1.27
CA PRO A 409 23.19 17.12 -1.48
C PRO A 409 22.52 17.87 -0.33
N VAL A 410 23.18 18.91 0.17
CA VAL A 410 22.51 19.93 0.98
C VAL A 410 21.27 20.31 0.19
N THR A 411 20.11 20.01 0.77
CA THR A 411 18.82 20.17 0.13
C THR A 411 18.68 21.65 -0.20
N LYS A 412 18.85 22.05 -1.46
CA LYS A 412 18.48 23.39 -1.87
C LYS A 412 16.95 23.41 -1.89
N GLU A 413 16.37 24.20 -0.99
CA GLU A 413 14.90 24.33 -0.84
C GLU A 413 14.22 24.87 -2.11
N ASP A 414 14.98 25.47 -3.04
CA ASP A 414 14.50 26.09 -4.28
C ASP A 414 14.53 25.18 -5.53
N GLU A 415 14.79 23.87 -5.38
CA GLU A 415 14.76 22.96 -6.53
C GLU A 415 13.33 22.64 -7.00
N PRO A 416 13.10 22.48 -8.31
CA PRO A 416 11.81 22.07 -8.83
C PRO A 416 11.47 20.66 -8.31
N GLU A 417 10.62 20.60 -7.29
CA GLU A 417 10.07 19.37 -6.74
C GLU A 417 8.79 19.05 -7.49
N GLU A 418 8.85 18.05 -8.37
CA GLU A 418 7.66 17.61 -9.08
C GLU A 418 6.97 16.49 -8.28
N GLN A 419 5.74 16.75 -7.85
CA GLN A 419 4.93 15.76 -7.17
C GLN A 419 4.31 14.80 -8.20
N ILE A 420 4.55 13.51 -8.01
CA ILE A 420 3.99 12.44 -8.82
C ILE A 420 2.88 11.76 -8.04
N VAL A 421 1.72 11.63 -8.69
CA VAL A 421 0.56 10.93 -8.17
C VAL A 421 0.23 9.78 -9.10
N ILE A 422 0.24 8.55 -8.57
CA ILE A 422 -0.05 7.32 -9.33
C ILE A 422 -1.25 6.62 -8.70
N ASP A 423 -2.33 6.51 -9.45
CA ASP A 423 -3.44 5.62 -9.11
C ASP A 423 -3.06 4.19 -9.47
N PHE A 424 -2.83 3.31 -8.48
CA PHE A 424 -2.48 1.89 -8.71
C PHE A 424 -3.69 1.04 -9.13
N VAL A 425 -4.37 1.50 -10.17
CA VAL A 425 -5.53 0.90 -10.80
C VAL A 425 -5.07 0.32 -12.12
N GLU A 426 -5.41 -0.93 -12.37
CA GLU A 426 -5.14 -1.51 -13.69
C GLU A 426 -6.00 -0.77 -14.71
N PRO A 427 -5.41 -0.23 -15.80
CA PRO A 427 -6.19 0.30 -16.90
C PRO A 427 -7.16 -0.81 -17.30
N ASP A 428 -8.43 -0.46 -17.36
CA ASP A 428 -9.46 -1.42 -17.69
C ASP A 428 -9.16 -2.00 -19.08
N PRO A 429 -8.94 -3.31 -19.23
CA PRO A 429 -8.61 -3.89 -20.53
C PRO A 429 -9.73 -3.66 -21.55
N LEU A 430 -10.94 -3.37 -21.07
CA LEU A 430 -12.10 -3.04 -21.89
C LEU A 430 -12.32 -1.53 -22.03
N ALA A 431 -11.47 -0.65 -21.48
CA ALA A 431 -11.62 0.80 -21.62
C ALA A 431 -11.55 1.22 -23.10
N ALA A 432 -10.53 0.78 -23.83
CA ALA A 432 -10.40 1.08 -25.25
C ALA A 432 -11.59 0.55 -26.07
N GLU A 433 -12.04 -0.69 -25.80
CA GLU A 433 -13.24 -1.25 -26.43
C GLU A 433 -14.51 -0.47 -26.03
N SER A 434 -14.57 0.04 -24.80
CA SER A 434 -15.69 0.81 -24.27
C SER A 434 -15.76 2.19 -24.91
N ASP A 435 -14.62 2.87 -25.08
CA ASP A 435 -14.51 4.14 -25.79
C ASP A 435 -14.85 3.96 -27.29
N GLN A 436 -14.37 2.88 -27.93
CA GLN A 436 -14.73 2.55 -29.30
C GLN A 436 -16.23 2.26 -29.47
N ALA A 437 -16.82 1.46 -28.56
CA ALA A 437 -18.26 1.19 -28.57
C ALA A 437 -19.08 2.46 -28.35
N LYS A 438 -18.58 3.39 -27.51
CA LYS A 438 -19.22 4.67 -27.25
C LYS A 438 -19.15 5.62 -28.45
N ALA A 439 -18.01 5.71 -29.14
CA ALA A 439 -17.89 6.51 -30.35
C ALA A 439 -18.93 6.10 -31.40
N MET A 440 -19.05 4.80 -31.67
CA MET A 440 -20.10 4.27 -32.57
C MET A 440 -21.52 4.49 -32.04
N TYR A 441 -21.70 4.48 -30.71
CA TYR A 441 -22.98 4.81 -30.09
C TYR A 441 -23.35 6.30 -30.26
N ASP A 442 -22.38 7.20 -30.27
CA ASP A 442 -22.61 8.64 -30.49
C ASP A 442 -22.82 8.97 -31.96
N GLU A 443 -22.21 8.21 -32.87
CA GLU A 443 -22.50 8.22 -34.31
C GLU A 443 -23.92 7.72 -34.66
N GLY A 444 -24.70 7.29 -33.67
CA GLY A 444 -26.10 6.89 -33.84
C GLY A 444 -26.32 5.42 -34.19
N LEU A 445 -25.29 4.57 -34.17
CA LEU A 445 -25.46 3.14 -34.46
C LEU A 445 -26.25 2.41 -33.37
N LEU A 446 -26.98 1.38 -33.78
CA LEU A 446 -27.66 0.46 -32.87
C LEU A 446 -26.66 -0.50 -32.24
N SER A 447 -26.89 -0.92 -30.99
CA SER A 447 -25.98 -1.86 -30.29
C SER A 447 -25.78 -3.20 -31.02
N VAL A 448 -26.68 -3.56 -31.95
CA VAL A 448 -26.55 -4.75 -32.81
C VAL A 448 -25.51 -4.49 -33.92
N GLU A 449 -25.51 -3.31 -34.52
CA GLU A 449 -24.57 -2.93 -35.59
C GLU A 449 -23.16 -2.72 -35.02
N ILE A 450 -23.08 -2.11 -33.84
CA ILE A 450 -21.82 -1.98 -33.09
C ILE A 450 -21.26 -3.38 -32.77
N ALA A 451 -22.12 -4.33 -32.40
CA ALA A 451 -21.71 -5.70 -32.09
C ALA A 451 -21.11 -6.41 -33.32
N GLU A 452 -21.69 -6.21 -34.50
CA GLU A 452 -21.17 -6.74 -35.77
C GLU A 452 -19.82 -6.11 -36.14
N ARG A 453 -19.70 -4.77 -36.06
CA ARG A 453 -18.44 -4.05 -36.34
C ARG A 453 -17.32 -4.45 -35.39
N MET A 454 -17.62 -4.60 -34.11
CA MET A 454 -16.67 -5.01 -33.09
C MET A 454 -16.47 -6.54 -33.01
N LYS A 455 -17.14 -7.32 -33.88
CA LYS A 455 -17.11 -8.80 -33.87
C LYS A 455 -17.36 -9.39 -32.48
N CYS A 456 -18.33 -8.86 -31.75
CA CYS A 456 -18.65 -9.30 -30.40
C CYS A 456 -20.16 -9.42 -30.17
N SER A 457 -20.58 -9.90 -28.99
CA SER A 457 -22.01 -10.06 -28.70
C SER A 457 -22.67 -8.71 -28.38
N LYS A 458 -23.95 -8.54 -28.75
CA LYS A 458 -24.80 -7.39 -28.36
C LYS A 458 -24.77 -7.14 -26.85
N SER A 459 -24.77 -8.21 -26.06
CA SER A 459 -24.67 -8.14 -24.60
C SER A 459 -23.33 -7.56 -24.13
N LYS A 460 -22.22 -7.88 -24.81
CA LYS A 460 -20.92 -7.26 -24.54
C LYS A 460 -20.95 -5.76 -24.85
N VAL A 461 -21.46 -5.35 -26.00
CA VAL A 461 -21.61 -3.93 -26.37
C VAL A 461 -22.46 -3.15 -25.36
N THR A 462 -23.59 -3.72 -24.94
CA THR A 462 -24.45 -3.08 -23.94
C THR A 462 -23.70 -2.88 -22.61
N LYS A 463 -22.93 -3.89 -22.19
CA LYS A 463 -22.07 -3.78 -21.00
C LYS A 463 -20.95 -2.76 -21.20
N LEU A 464 -20.33 -2.68 -22.37
CA LEU A 464 -19.27 -1.72 -22.70
C LEU A 464 -19.79 -0.27 -22.64
N ILE A 465 -20.96 0.00 -23.21
CA ILE A 465 -21.58 1.34 -23.19
C ILE A 465 -22.00 1.69 -21.76
N LYS A 466 -22.69 0.78 -21.06
CA LYS A 466 -23.08 0.98 -19.65
C LYS A 466 -21.86 1.31 -18.78
N ARG A 467 -20.78 0.55 -18.96
CA ARG A 467 -19.52 0.73 -18.25
C ARG A 467 -18.84 2.06 -18.56
N TRP A 468 -18.94 2.55 -19.80
CA TRP A 468 -18.40 3.87 -20.19
C TRP A 468 -19.03 5.02 -19.40
N PHE A 469 -20.36 4.99 -19.26
CA PHE A 469 -21.13 5.99 -18.51
C PHE A 469 -20.85 5.87 -17.01
N GLU A 470 -20.89 4.64 -16.47
CA GLU A 470 -20.61 4.38 -15.05
C GLU A 470 -19.19 4.75 -14.64
N SER A 471 -18.18 4.51 -15.49
CA SER A 471 -16.79 4.85 -15.19
C SER A 471 -16.56 6.36 -15.12
N ARG A 472 -17.49 7.17 -15.63
CA ARG A 472 -17.46 8.64 -15.65
C ARG A 472 -18.53 9.28 -14.77
N GLY A 473 -19.25 8.49 -13.97
CA GLY A 473 -20.31 8.98 -13.07
C GLY A 473 -21.55 9.52 -13.78
N LEU A 474 -21.76 9.16 -15.05
CA LEU A 474 -22.88 9.63 -15.86
C LEU A 474 -24.05 8.63 -15.82
N PRO A 475 -25.31 9.11 -15.86
CA PRO A 475 -26.47 8.23 -15.97
C PRO A 475 -26.51 7.55 -17.34
N VAL A 476 -26.84 6.26 -17.37
CA VAL A 476 -26.96 5.47 -18.60
C VAL A 476 -28.28 5.83 -19.29
N PRO A 477 -28.27 6.28 -20.56
CA PRO A 477 -29.50 6.60 -21.28
C PRO A 477 -30.41 5.38 -21.45
N ASP A 478 -31.72 5.58 -21.30
CA ASP A 478 -32.70 4.53 -21.60
C ASP A 478 -32.67 4.20 -23.12
N GLY A 479 -32.51 2.91 -23.42
CA GLY A 479 -32.37 2.41 -24.78
C GLY A 479 -33.64 2.57 -25.62
N ARG A 480 -34.83 2.67 -25.01
CA ARG A 480 -36.08 2.97 -25.73
C ARG A 480 -36.13 4.43 -26.13
N SER A 481 -35.86 5.31 -25.17
CA SER A 481 -35.82 6.76 -25.36
C SER A 481 -34.79 7.17 -26.41
N ARG A 482 -33.56 6.64 -26.36
CA ARG A 482 -32.53 6.89 -27.39
C ARG A 482 -32.96 6.42 -28.77
N ARG A 483 -33.65 5.28 -28.88
CA ARG A 483 -34.02 4.74 -30.19
C ARG A 483 -34.97 5.66 -30.95
N GLY A 484 -35.80 6.43 -30.24
CA GLY A 484 -36.69 7.42 -30.83
C GLY A 484 -35.98 8.67 -31.37
N THR A 485 -34.73 8.92 -30.95
CA THR A 485 -33.93 10.09 -31.38
C THR A 485 -32.98 9.79 -32.53
N LEU A 486 -33.00 8.57 -33.08
CA LEU A 486 -32.11 8.15 -34.17
C LEU A 486 -32.85 8.22 -35.51
N ASP A 487 -32.18 8.72 -36.55
CA ASP A 487 -32.69 8.73 -37.93
C ASP A 487 -33.02 7.31 -38.45
N ARG A 488 -32.32 6.29 -37.95
CA ARG A 488 -32.61 4.86 -38.20
C ARG A 488 -32.80 4.09 -36.89
N GLY A 489 -34.01 4.14 -36.35
CA GLY A 489 -34.37 3.43 -35.11
C GLY A 489 -34.51 1.90 -35.23
N GLN A 490 -34.52 1.36 -36.44
CA GLN A 490 -34.70 -0.07 -36.72
C GLN A 490 -33.70 -0.56 -37.79
N ARG A 491 -33.22 -1.80 -37.63
CA ARG A 491 -32.27 -2.44 -38.55
C ARG A 491 -32.93 -2.93 -39.84
N ILE A 492 -34.18 -3.33 -39.73
CA ILE A 492 -35.02 -3.84 -40.81
C ILE A 492 -36.28 -2.99 -40.77
N ASP A 493 -36.69 -2.45 -41.91
CA ASP A 493 -37.92 -1.69 -42.00
C ASP A 493 -39.08 -2.56 -41.52
N PRO A 494 -40.03 -2.03 -40.71
CA PRO A 494 -41.18 -2.79 -40.27
C PRO A 494 -41.87 -3.53 -41.42
N LEU A 495 -42.39 -4.73 -41.13
CA LEU A 495 -43.06 -5.57 -42.14
C LEU A 495 -44.15 -4.82 -42.94
N TYR A 496 -44.85 -3.87 -42.29
CA TYR A 496 -45.86 -3.05 -42.95
C TYR A 496 -45.27 -2.08 -43.99
N GLN A 497 -44.04 -1.58 -43.80
CA GLN A 497 -43.36 -0.70 -44.76
C GLN A 497 -42.89 -1.50 -45.97
N GLN A 498 -42.37 -2.72 -45.75
CA GLN A 498 -41.94 -3.61 -46.83
C GLN A 498 -43.11 -4.09 -47.70
N LEU A 499 -44.25 -4.38 -47.07
CA LEU A 499 -45.45 -4.87 -47.76
C LEU A 499 -46.31 -3.73 -48.32
N ALA A 500 -45.96 -2.45 -48.10
CA ALA A 500 -46.78 -1.30 -48.47
C ALA A 500 -47.17 -1.28 -49.95
N ASP A 501 -46.21 -1.50 -50.85
CA ASP A 501 -46.47 -1.50 -52.30
C ASP A 501 -47.28 -2.73 -52.75
N GLN A 502 -47.03 -3.90 -52.14
CA GLN A 502 -47.77 -5.13 -52.44
C GLN A 502 -49.22 -5.06 -51.94
N VAL A 503 -49.43 -4.52 -50.73
CA VAL A 503 -50.75 -4.26 -50.15
C VAL A 503 -51.53 -3.30 -51.04
N LYS A 504 -50.88 -2.26 -51.57
CA LYS A 504 -51.52 -1.32 -52.49
C LYS A 504 -51.92 -2.00 -53.81
N ALA A 505 -51.04 -2.80 -54.42
CA ALA A 505 -51.34 -3.53 -55.65
C ALA A 505 -52.54 -4.47 -55.48
N CYS A 506 -52.52 -5.33 -54.45
CA CYS A 506 -53.64 -6.22 -54.14
C CYS A 506 -54.93 -5.45 -53.80
N ALA A 507 -54.80 -4.25 -53.23
CA ALA A 507 -55.95 -3.40 -52.94
C ALA A 507 -56.55 -2.74 -54.19
N GLU A 508 -55.77 -2.50 -55.24
CA GLU A 508 -56.25 -2.02 -56.55
C GLU A 508 -56.92 -3.13 -57.35
N GLU A 509 -56.47 -4.37 -57.19
CA GLU A 509 -57.13 -5.59 -57.71
C GLU A 509 -58.50 -5.88 -57.04
N GLY A 510 -58.88 -5.06 -56.06
CA GLY A 510 -60.19 -5.11 -55.41
C GLY A 510 -60.32 -6.14 -54.29
N LEU A 511 -59.21 -6.66 -53.76
CA LEU A 511 -59.21 -7.63 -52.66
C LEU A 511 -59.55 -6.98 -51.31
N LEU A 512 -60.23 -7.72 -50.43
CA LEU A 512 -60.50 -7.26 -49.07
C LEU A 512 -59.22 -7.31 -48.23
N PHE A 513 -59.03 -6.39 -47.28
CA PHE A 513 -57.82 -6.39 -46.42
C PHE A 513 -57.59 -7.70 -45.66
N ALA A 514 -58.67 -8.45 -45.36
CA ALA A 514 -58.56 -9.78 -44.74
C ALA A 514 -58.04 -10.85 -45.72
N GLU A 515 -58.28 -10.70 -47.02
CA GLU A 515 -57.81 -11.59 -48.08
C GLU A 515 -56.35 -11.27 -48.43
N ILE A 516 -56.02 -9.97 -48.50
CA ILE A 516 -54.62 -9.50 -48.65
C ILE A 516 -53.76 -10.00 -47.50
N ALA A 517 -54.28 -9.95 -46.26
CA ALA A 517 -53.61 -10.51 -45.10
C ALA A 517 -53.33 -12.02 -45.26
N GLY A 518 -54.30 -12.78 -45.76
CA GLY A 518 -54.14 -14.21 -46.05
C GLY A 518 -53.14 -14.50 -47.17
N GLN A 519 -53.16 -13.70 -48.25
CA GLN A 519 -52.28 -13.87 -49.41
C GLN A 519 -50.82 -13.49 -49.10
N LEU A 520 -50.60 -12.44 -48.31
CA LEU A 520 -49.28 -11.99 -47.89
C LEU A 520 -48.78 -12.66 -46.60
N GLY A 521 -49.56 -13.59 -46.03
CA GLY A 521 -49.21 -14.32 -44.81
C GLY A 521 -48.97 -13.43 -43.58
N CYS A 522 -49.68 -12.30 -43.47
CA CYS A 522 -49.50 -11.33 -42.39
C CYS A 522 -50.83 -10.99 -41.68
N ASP A 523 -50.74 -10.35 -40.50
CA ASP A 523 -51.94 -9.92 -39.78
C ASP A 523 -52.67 -8.76 -40.49
N ARG A 524 -53.99 -8.70 -40.34
CA ARG A 524 -54.83 -7.65 -40.92
C ARG A 524 -54.43 -6.25 -40.46
N ASN A 525 -53.95 -6.08 -39.22
CA ASN A 525 -53.50 -4.78 -38.74
C ASN A 525 -52.20 -4.36 -39.44
N THR A 526 -51.31 -5.31 -39.77
CA THR A 526 -50.11 -5.04 -40.58
C THR A 526 -50.49 -4.54 -41.97
N VAL A 527 -51.50 -5.13 -42.62
CA VAL A 527 -52.04 -4.65 -43.91
C VAL A 527 -52.63 -3.25 -43.78
N THR A 528 -53.33 -2.97 -42.68
CA THR A 528 -53.92 -1.64 -42.43
C THR A 528 -52.82 -0.59 -42.24
N SER A 529 -51.80 -0.88 -41.44
CA SER A 529 -50.65 0.00 -41.24
C SER A 529 -49.82 0.17 -42.53
N ALA A 530 -49.72 -0.87 -43.35
CA ALA A 530 -49.03 -0.82 -44.65
C ALA A 530 -49.76 0.10 -45.64
N TRP A 531 -51.09 0.00 -45.68
CA TRP A 531 -51.96 0.87 -46.47
C TRP A 531 -51.85 2.34 -46.03
N VAL A 532 -51.92 2.61 -44.72
CA VAL A 532 -51.77 3.96 -44.16
C VAL A 532 -50.38 4.51 -44.52
N TYR A 533 -49.31 3.75 -44.26
CA TYR A 533 -47.95 4.15 -44.57
C TYR A 533 -47.72 4.45 -46.06
N TRP A 534 -48.29 3.64 -46.97
CA TRP A 534 -48.16 3.87 -48.42
C TRP A 534 -48.72 5.23 -48.84
N HIS A 535 -49.87 5.62 -48.28
CA HIS A 535 -50.53 6.89 -48.56
C HIS A 535 -49.81 8.07 -47.88
N GLU A 536 -49.43 7.94 -46.62
CA GLU A 536 -48.70 8.98 -45.86
C GLU A 536 -47.33 9.27 -46.45
N SER A 537 -46.56 8.25 -46.82
CA SER A 537 -45.23 8.41 -47.44
C SER A 537 -45.26 9.14 -48.78
N ARG A 538 -46.43 9.21 -49.44
CA ARG A 538 -46.66 9.88 -50.72
C ARG A 538 -47.54 11.13 -50.62
N SER A 539 -47.84 11.59 -49.40
CA SER A 539 -48.70 12.76 -49.14
C SER A 539 -50.10 12.67 -49.78
N LEU A 540 -50.67 11.47 -49.84
CA LEU A 540 -52.01 11.22 -50.40
C LEU A 540 -53.06 11.10 -49.28
N PRO A 541 -54.32 11.52 -49.51
CA PRO A 541 -55.39 11.32 -48.55
C PRO A 541 -55.65 9.84 -48.34
N ILE A 542 -55.70 9.39 -47.08
CA ILE A 542 -55.89 7.99 -46.70
C ILE A 542 -57.38 7.64 -46.85
N PRO A 543 -57.77 6.72 -47.76
CA PRO A 543 -59.16 6.31 -47.87
C PRO A 543 -59.56 5.43 -46.68
N ASP A 544 -60.64 5.78 -45.98
CA ASP A 544 -61.18 4.95 -44.89
C ASP A 544 -61.55 3.56 -45.42
N GLY A 545 -61.13 2.51 -44.70
CA GLY A 545 -61.39 1.12 -45.04
C GLY A 545 -62.90 0.79 -45.19
N ARG A 546 -63.79 1.53 -44.52
CA ARG A 546 -65.24 1.40 -44.72
C ARG A 546 -65.69 2.00 -46.06
N SER A 547 -65.14 3.16 -46.43
CA SER A 547 -65.42 3.84 -47.70
C SER A 547 -64.89 3.06 -48.89
N ARG A 548 -63.68 2.48 -48.77
CA ARG A 548 -63.12 1.57 -49.77
C ARG A 548 -64.02 0.35 -49.98
N ARG A 549 -64.46 -0.30 -48.90
CA ARG A 549 -65.33 -1.49 -48.98
C ARG A 549 -66.68 -1.24 -49.65
N LYS A 550 -67.22 -0.01 -49.59
CA LYS A 550 -68.46 0.37 -50.30
C LYS A 550 -68.29 0.40 -51.82
N ASN A 551 -67.07 0.72 -52.29
CA ASN A 551 -66.75 0.86 -53.71
C ASN A 551 -66.19 -0.43 -54.35
N LEU A 552 -66.01 -1.49 -53.57
CA LEU A 552 -65.59 -2.80 -54.07
C LEU A 552 -66.79 -3.60 -54.60
N SER A 553 -66.63 -4.25 -55.76
CA SER A 553 -67.61 -5.21 -56.29
C SER A 553 -67.74 -6.46 -55.41
N ARG A 554 -66.66 -6.82 -54.69
CA ARG A 554 -66.60 -7.93 -53.73
C ARG A 554 -66.91 -7.44 -52.31
N LYS A 555 -68.06 -7.86 -51.76
CA LYS A 555 -68.57 -7.39 -50.44
C LYS A 555 -68.38 -8.40 -49.30
N SER A 556 -68.18 -9.67 -49.62
CA SER A 556 -67.96 -10.78 -48.68
C SER A 556 -66.76 -11.62 -49.12
N ARG A 557 -66.08 -12.23 -48.15
CA ARG A 557 -65.00 -13.20 -48.35
C ARG A 557 -65.55 -14.36 -49.18
N SER A 558 -64.86 -14.79 -50.24
CA SER A 558 -65.17 -16.09 -50.85
C SER A 558 -65.00 -17.17 -49.77
N PRO A 559 -65.91 -18.14 -49.62
CA PRO A 559 -65.69 -19.28 -48.74
C PRO A 559 -64.38 -19.94 -49.18
N SER A 560 -63.35 -19.92 -48.33
CA SER A 560 -62.13 -20.65 -48.60
C SER A 560 -62.48 -22.13 -48.70
N ALA A 561 -62.17 -22.77 -49.83
CA ALA A 561 -61.95 -24.20 -49.84
C ALA A 561 -60.92 -24.51 -48.74
N LEU A 562 -61.35 -25.22 -47.71
CA LEU A 562 -60.46 -25.86 -46.76
C LEU A 562 -59.51 -26.77 -47.55
N PRO A 563 -58.20 -26.80 -47.25
CA PRO A 563 -57.42 -27.96 -47.63
C PRO A 563 -57.95 -29.13 -46.79
N ASP A 564 -58.36 -30.21 -47.46
CA ASP A 564 -58.56 -31.52 -46.85
C ASP A 564 -57.27 -31.96 -46.12
N PRO A 565 -57.39 -32.74 -45.03
CA PRO A 565 -56.33 -32.98 -44.04
C PRO A 565 -55.02 -33.57 -44.58
#